data_AF-A0A529M6J4-F1
#
_entry.id   AF-A0A529M6J4-F1
#
_cell.length_a   1.000
_cell.length_b   1.000
_cell.length_c   1.000
_cell.angle_alpha   90.00
_cell.angle_beta   90.00
_cell.angle_gamma   90.00
#
_symmetry.space_group_name_H-M   'P 1'
#
loop_
_entity.id
_entity.type
_entity.pdbx_description
1 polymer ?
#
loop_
_entity_poly.entity_id
_entity_poly.type
_entity_poly.pdbx_seq_one_letter_code
_entity_poly.pdbx_strand_id
1 'polypeptide(L)' 'TLLDAARKCGVYVPTACQQGVCGTCRIAKLSGEVAMCDLGGLTSEEKSAGYILACCSRAQGTVSVDL' A
#
# COMPACT_ATOMS: atom_id res chain seq x y z
N THR A 1 -0.44 -5.72 -7.78
CA THR A 1 -0.52 -5.02 -6.47
C THR A 1 -0.49 -3.53 -6.72
N LEU A 2 -0.82 -2.68 -5.75
CA LEU A 2 -0.74 -1.23 -5.93
C LEU A 2 0.67 -0.77 -6.36
N LEU A 3 1.71 -1.44 -5.85
CA LEU A 3 3.10 -1.24 -6.29
C LEU A 3 3.30 -1.44 -7.79
N ASP A 4 2.75 -2.52 -8.36
CA ASP A 4 2.87 -2.82 -9.80
C ASP A 4 2.11 -1.79 -10.65
N ALA A 5 0.92 -1.39 -10.21
CA ALA A 5 0.14 -0.34 -10.86
C ALA A 5 0.89 1.01 -10.83
N ALA A 6 1.43 1.39 -9.67
CA ALA A 6 2.24 2.59 -9.52
C ALA A 6 3.47 2.58 -10.45
N ARG A 7 4.19 1.46 -10.50
CA ARG A 7 5.35 1.28 -11.41
C ARG A 7 4.98 1.40 -12.88
N LYS A 8 3.84 0.84 -13.30
CA LYS A 8 3.32 0.98 -14.68
C LYS A 8 2.98 2.42 -15.03
N CYS A 9 2.54 3.20 -14.05
CA CYS A 9 2.31 4.64 -14.18
C CYS A 9 3.59 5.49 -14.07
N GLY A 10 4.76 4.87 -13.89
CA GLY A 10 6.03 5.59 -13.70
C GLY A 10 6.20 6.20 -12.32
N VAL A 11 5.35 5.84 -11.35
CA VAL A 11 5.43 6.31 -9.97
C VAL A 11 6.39 5.42 -9.18
N TYR A 12 7.37 6.04 -8.55
CA TYR A 12 8.30 5.37 -7.66
C TYR A 12 7.68 5.17 -6.27
N VAL A 13 7.69 3.92 -5.79
CA VAL A 13 7.28 3.57 -4.42
C VAL A 13 8.44 2.89 -3.71
N PRO A 14 8.90 3.41 -2.56
CA PRO A 14 10.00 2.80 -1.82
C PRO A 14 9.62 1.37 -1.43
N THR A 15 10.47 0.40 -1.78
CA THR A 15 10.20 -1.02 -1.51
C THR A 15 11.46 -1.74 -1.06
N ALA A 16 11.35 -2.52 0.01
CA ALA A 16 12.45 -3.34 0.53
C ALA A 16 12.12 -4.84 0.50
N CYS A 17 11.26 -5.31 1.41
CA CYS A 17 10.97 -6.73 1.58
C CYS A 17 9.97 -7.34 0.58
N GLN A 18 9.08 -6.52 0.01
CA GLN A 18 7.97 -6.90 -0.87
C GLN A 18 7.00 -7.98 -0.33
N GLN A 19 7.09 -8.31 0.97
CA GLN A 19 6.31 -9.36 1.63
C GLN A 19 5.35 -8.81 2.70
N GLY A 20 5.25 -7.49 2.85
CA GLY A 20 4.31 -6.90 3.81
C GLY A 20 4.74 -6.97 5.28
N VAL A 21 6.04 -7.18 5.54
CA VAL A 21 6.63 -7.29 6.89
C VAL A 21 7.42 -6.05 7.33
N CYS A 22 7.93 -5.25 6.39
CA CYS A 22 8.91 -4.20 6.66
C CYS A 22 8.33 -2.76 6.68
N GLY A 23 7.11 -2.54 6.22
CA GLY A 23 6.51 -1.21 6.20
C GLY A 23 7.06 -0.21 5.18
N THR A 24 8.16 -0.51 4.48
CA THR A 24 8.81 0.42 3.54
C THR A 24 7.88 0.86 2.40
N CYS A 25 7.00 -0.03 1.96
CA CYS A 25 6.07 0.21 0.85
C CYS A 25 4.76 0.90 1.31
N ARG A 26 4.78 1.58 2.46
CA ARG A 26 3.61 2.28 3.00
C ARG A 26 3.26 3.50 2.14
N ILE A 27 1.98 3.65 1.86
CA ILE A 27 1.39 4.79 1.15
C ILE A 27 0.08 5.17 1.84
N ALA A 28 -0.32 6.42 1.78
CA ALA A 28 -1.57 6.87 2.39
C ALA A 28 -2.73 6.66 1.43
N LYS A 29 -3.79 5.97 1.88
CA LYS A 29 -5.01 5.79 1.10
C LYS A 29 -5.94 6.98 1.35
N LEU A 30 -6.14 7.81 0.31
CA LEU A 30 -7.08 8.93 0.36
C LEU A 30 -8.53 8.47 0.22
N SER A 31 -8.79 7.52 -0.70
CA SER A 31 -10.16 7.08 -0.98
C SER A 31 -10.23 5.72 -1.66
N GLY A 32 -11.41 5.10 -1.62
CA GLY A 32 -11.68 3.77 -2.18
C GLY A 32 -11.33 2.62 -1.24
N GLU A 33 -11.50 1.39 -1.75
CA GLU A 33 -11.30 0.17 -0.98
C GLU A 33 -10.13 -0.66 -1.52
N VAL A 34 -9.28 -1.12 -0.60
CA VAL A 34 -8.15 -2.00 -0.91
C VAL A 34 -8.21 -3.22 -0.01
N ALA A 35 -8.06 -4.40 -0.60
CA ALA A 35 -7.79 -5.61 0.13
C ALA A 35 -6.27 -5.72 0.33
N MET A 36 -5.82 -5.71 1.58
CA MET A 36 -4.40 -5.91 1.89
C MET A 36 -4.21 -7.04 2.88
N CYS A 37 -3.10 -7.75 2.73
CA CYS A 37 -2.65 -8.75 3.70
C CYS A 37 -1.26 -8.32 4.14
N ASP A 38 -1.19 -7.61 5.26
CA ASP A 38 0.07 -7.25 5.91
C ASP A 38 0.44 -8.33 6.93
N LEU A 39 1.71 -8.71 6.95
CA LEU A 39 2.27 -9.68 7.90
C LEU A 39 2.88 -8.94 9.10
N GLY A 40 2.22 -7.87 9.57
CA GLY A 40 2.70 -7.01 10.65
C GLY A 40 3.55 -5.82 10.19
N GLY A 41 3.58 -5.50 8.90
CA GLY A 41 4.34 -4.35 8.38
C GLY A 41 3.71 -2.98 8.62
N LEU A 42 2.50 -2.90 9.18
CA LEU A 42 1.85 -1.66 9.60
C LEU A 42 1.28 -1.84 11.01
N THR A 43 1.38 -0.80 11.83
CA THR A 43 0.70 -0.78 13.13
C THR A 43 -0.81 -0.59 12.94
N SER A 44 -1.60 -1.00 13.94
CA SER A 44 -3.06 -0.79 13.90
C SER A 44 -3.44 0.69 13.78
N GLU A 45 -2.64 1.59 14.37
CA GLU A 45 -2.84 3.04 14.26
C GLU A 45 -2.60 3.52 12.83
N GLU A 46 -1.53 3.08 12.17
CA GLU A 46 -1.27 3.41 10.77
C GLU A 46 -2.40 2.91 9.85
N LYS A 47 -2.91 1.70 10.07
CA LYS A 47 -4.07 1.19 9.33
C LYS A 47 -5.31 2.05 9.55
N SER A 48 -5.57 2.46 10.80
CA SER A 48 -6.70 3.31 11.14
C SER A 48 -6.56 4.73 10.59
N ALA A 49 -5.33 5.22 10.45
CA ALA A 49 -5.02 6.48 9.78
C ALA A 49 -5.11 6.37 8.25
N GLY A 50 -5.40 5.19 7.71
CA GLY A 50 -5.59 4.95 6.29
C GLY A 50 -4.31 4.60 5.52
N TYR A 51 -3.21 4.28 6.21
CA TYR A 51 -2.00 3.80 5.54
C TYR A 51 -2.14 2.34 5.10
N ILE A 52 -1.57 2.05 3.94
CA ILE A 52 -1.63 0.74 3.29
C ILE A 52 -0.28 0.36 2.70
N LEU A 53 0.00 -0.93 2.57
CA LEU A 53 1.24 -1.44 1.98
C LEU A 53 1.07 -1.68 0.49
N ALA A 54 1.64 -0.84 -0.37
CA ALA A 54 1.54 -0.93 -1.83
C ALA A 54 1.97 -2.31 -2.37
N CYS A 55 2.96 -2.95 -1.72
CA CYS A 55 3.53 -4.22 -2.14
C CYS A 55 2.60 -5.43 -1.95
N CYS A 56 1.68 -5.39 -0.97
CA CYS A 56 0.76 -6.49 -0.64
C CYS A 56 -0.71 -6.04 -0.59
N SER A 57 -1.03 -4.93 -1.26
CA SER A 57 -2.40 -4.42 -1.37
C SER A 57 -2.92 -4.55 -2.81
N ARG A 58 -4.23 -4.80 -2.90
CA ARG A 58 -4.97 -5.01 -4.13
C ARG A 58 -6.21 -4.10 -4.10
N ALA A 59 -6.28 -3.19 -5.06
CA ALA A 59 -7.43 -2.32 -5.23
C ALA A 59 -8.69 -3.14 -5.55
N GLN A 60 -9.79 -2.84 -4.87
CA GLN A 60 -11.13 -3.41 -5.11
C GLN A 60 -11.99 -2.47 -5.96
N GLY A 61 -11.35 -1.69 -6.86
CA GLY A 61 -12.01 -0.69 -7.69
C GLY A 61 -11.15 0.56 -7.85
N THR A 62 -11.80 1.71 -8.03
CA THR A 62 -11.12 3.01 -8.08
C THR A 62 -10.66 3.39 -6.68
N VAL A 63 -9.35 3.60 -6.54
CA VAL A 63 -8.69 3.99 -5.29
C VAL A 63 -7.78 5.17 -5.55
N SER A 64 -7.78 6.11 -4.62
CA SER A 64 -6.88 7.26 -4.63
C SER A 64 -5.90 7.10 -3.48
N VAL A 65 -4.61 7.24 -3.79
CA VAL A 65 -3.51 7.11 -2.85
C VAL A 65 -2.56 8.29 -2.99
N ASP A 66 -1.93 8.66 -1.88
CA ASP A 66 -0.91 9.70 -1.77
C ASP A 66 0.46 9.03 -1.50
N LEU A 67 1.49 9.53 -2.18
CA LEU A 67 2.79 8.86 -2.40
C LEU A 67 3.96 9.73 -1.96
#